data_AF-A0A257UAF8-F1
#
_entry.id   AF-A0A257UAF8-F1
#
_cell.length_a   1.000
_cell.length_b   1.000
_cell.length_c   1.000
_cell.angle_alpha   90.00
_cell.angle_beta   90.00
_cell.angle_gamma   90.00
#
_symmetry.space_group_name_H-M   'P 1'
#
loop_
_entity.id
_entity.type
_entity.pdbx_description
1 polymer ?
#
loop_
_entity_poly.entity_id
_entity_poly.type
_entity_poly.pdbx_seq_one_letter_code
_entity_poly.pdbx_strand_id
1 'polypeptide(L)'
;MFVAPSGTCPACGGQTPRAAPASFRSGPFSCAARCRTVTAEKQMTHQQLAERKRQIALTVEKEKLTAREAAESFGVSQKYVKVACAVHGVRLRARAAPRVSRTLQILADLAEGMPALQIASERNVSRQRVDQIKQGAQRLGLLPKLKRLDADLRKLRAKVDQLEAMLGRREAERAPRIAADMDGASKSFAVCLRHHREAAGLFQAQAAALAGMTEHTWWTYEAGYRKNPQLDQMVRMAAALGVPVVDLLRDLPAPASGKKIAWKLKTKAAAPRAPRRDAKTL
;
A
#
# COMPACT_ATOMS: atom_id res chain seq x y z
N MET A 1 45.40 -52.58 45.74
CA MET A 1 43.95 -52.44 45.96
C MET A 1 43.65 -50.95 46.08
N PHE A 2 43.00 -50.35 45.08
CA PHE A 2 42.57 -48.95 45.13
C PHE A 2 41.05 -48.91 45.03
N VAL A 3 40.41 -48.48 46.12
CA VAL A 3 38.96 -48.30 46.22
C VAL A 3 38.62 -46.92 45.66
N ALA A 4 37.78 -46.87 44.63
CA ALA A 4 37.30 -45.61 44.06
C ALA A 4 36.11 -45.05 44.87
N PRO A 5 36.05 -43.72 45.13
CA PRO A 5 34.94 -43.12 45.86
C PRO A 5 33.71 -42.93 44.95
N SER A 6 32.58 -43.46 45.38
CA SER A 6 31.26 -43.28 44.78
C SER A 6 30.64 -41.94 45.21
N GLY A 7 30.99 -40.87 44.50
CA GLY A 7 30.36 -39.56 44.65
C GLY A 7 29.02 -39.50 43.91
N THR A 8 27.90 -39.58 44.63
CA THR A 8 26.56 -39.27 44.10
C THR A 8 26.34 -37.77 44.09
N CYS A 9 25.90 -37.23 42.94
CA CYS A 9 25.66 -35.80 42.76
C CYS A 9 24.22 -35.47 43.20
N PRO A 10 24.00 -34.64 44.24
CA PRO A 10 22.67 -34.40 44.81
C PRO A 10 21.77 -33.45 43.97
N ALA A 11 22.27 -32.90 42.86
CA ALA A 11 21.53 -31.93 42.04
C ALA A 11 20.64 -32.56 40.96
N CYS A 12 20.85 -33.83 40.62
CA CYS A 12 20.07 -34.55 39.63
C CYS A 12 19.23 -35.62 40.34
N GLY A 13 18.02 -35.25 40.76
CA GLY A 13 17.03 -36.17 41.32
C GLY A 13 16.99 -37.47 40.50
N GLY A 14 17.39 -38.57 41.13
CA GLY A 14 17.83 -39.82 40.50
C GLY A 14 16.84 -40.43 39.53
N GLN A 15 16.92 -40.00 38.27
CA GLN A 15 16.36 -40.72 37.14
C GLN A 15 17.51 -41.42 36.44
N THR A 16 17.55 -42.74 36.61
CA THR A 16 18.44 -43.62 35.86
C THR A 16 18.11 -43.48 34.36
N PRO A 17 19.09 -43.18 33.49
CA PRO A 17 18.83 -43.04 32.07
C PRO A 17 18.45 -44.40 31.48
N ARG A 18 17.24 -44.45 30.91
CA ARG A 18 16.73 -45.59 30.14
C ARG A 18 17.64 -45.78 28.92
N ALA A 19 18.17 -47.00 28.74
CA ALA A 19 19.12 -47.36 27.69
C ALA A 19 18.66 -46.89 26.30
N ALA A 20 19.45 -46.03 25.67
CA ALA A 20 19.25 -45.57 24.31
C ALA A 20 19.93 -46.53 23.31
N PRO A 21 19.37 -46.74 22.10
CA PRO A 21 19.94 -47.61 21.09
C PRO A 21 21.28 -47.07 20.55
N ALA A 22 22.23 -47.99 20.40
CA ALA A 22 23.59 -47.76 19.91
C ALA A 22 23.59 -47.34 18.44
N SER A 23 23.76 -46.04 18.15
CA SER A 23 24.32 -45.52 16.89
C SER A 23 24.27 -43.99 16.80
N PHE A 24 24.66 -43.28 17.87
CA PHE A 24 24.90 -41.84 17.77
C PHE A 24 26.36 -41.56 18.17
N ARG A 25 27.21 -41.32 17.16
CA ARG A 25 28.58 -40.85 17.35
C ARG A 25 28.53 -39.48 18.01
N SER A 26 28.71 -39.45 19.32
CA SER A 26 28.87 -38.27 20.14
C SER A 26 30.20 -37.59 19.84
N GLY A 27 30.16 -36.52 19.05
CA GLY A 27 31.17 -35.46 19.18
C GLY A 27 31.11 -34.84 20.59
N PRO A 28 32.20 -34.27 21.12
CA PRO A 28 32.23 -33.67 22.45
C PRO A 28 31.40 -32.39 22.48
N PHE A 29 30.08 -32.53 22.64
CA PHE A 29 29.22 -31.43 23.04
C PHE A 29 29.51 -31.10 24.50
N SER A 30 30.51 -30.24 24.67
CA SER A 30 30.79 -29.51 25.90
C SER A 30 29.55 -28.75 26.36
N CYS A 31 28.75 -29.39 27.23
CA CYS A 31 27.65 -28.75 27.94
C CYS A 31 28.15 -27.57 28.81
N ALA A 32 29.45 -27.58 29.14
CA ALA A 32 30.10 -26.54 29.92
C ALA A 32 30.30 -25.21 29.16
N ALA A 33 30.36 -25.20 27.82
CA ALA A 33 30.61 -23.96 27.06
C ALA A 33 29.36 -23.07 26.88
N ARG A 34 28.13 -23.63 26.94
CA ARG A 34 26.89 -22.84 26.84
C ARG A 34 26.41 -22.25 28.17
N CYS A 35 26.89 -22.73 29.31
CA CYS A 35 26.53 -22.15 30.60
C CYS A 35 27.29 -20.87 30.97
N ARG A 36 28.41 -20.55 30.29
CA ARG A 36 29.27 -19.41 30.69
C ARG A 36 28.98 -18.07 30.01
N THR A 37 28.09 -18.01 29.02
CA THR A 37 27.72 -16.73 28.39
C THR A 37 26.53 -16.02 29.05
N VAL A 38 25.90 -16.63 30.06
CA VAL A 38 24.72 -16.05 30.74
C VAL A 38 25.11 -15.16 31.93
N THR A 39 26.32 -15.26 32.46
CA THR A 39 26.70 -14.61 33.74
C THR A 39 27.51 -13.32 33.60
N ALA A 40 27.78 -12.85 32.39
CA ALA A 40 28.50 -11.58 32.15
C ALA A 40 27.62 -10.45 31.62
N GLU A 41 26.29 -10.62 31.61
CA GLU A 41 25.37 -9.48 31.46
C GLU A 41 25.43 -8.66 32.76
N LYS A 42 26.25 -7.60 32.71
CA LYS A 42 26.22 -6.45 33.63
C LYS A 42 24.79 -6.20 34.07
N GLN A 43 24.58 -6.14 35.39
CA GLN A 43 23.32 -5.69 35.98
C GLN A 43 22.94 -4.34 35.36
N MET A 44 22.07 -4.35 34.35
CA MET A 44 21.52 -3.11 33.82
C MET A 44 20.80 -2.43 34.97
N THR A 45 21.11 -1.15 35.18
CA THR A 45 20.41 -0.38 36.21
C THR A 45 18.92 -0.31 35.86
N HIS A 46 18.06 -0.16 36.87
CA HIS A 46 16.61 -0.06 36.65
C HIS A 46 16.26 1.05 35.64
N GLN A 47 17.02 2.15 35.65
CA GLN A 47 16.89 3.26 34.70
C GLN A 47 17.22 2.83 33.26
N GLN A 48 18.29 2.07 33.05
CA GLN A 48 18.66 1.56 31.72
C GLN A 48 17.60 0.60 31.17
N LEU A 49 17.00 -0.23 32.02
CA LEU A 49 15.90 -1.13 31.61
C LEU A 49 14.65 -0.34 31.21
N ALA A 50 14.32 0.72 31.95
CA ALA A 50 13.20 1.60 31.61
C ALA A 50 13.41 2.31 30.28
N GLU A 51 14.60 2.87 30.05
CA GLU A 51 14.94 3.56 28.81
C GLU A 51 14.93 2.58 27.62
N ARG A 52 15.47 1.37 27.78
CA ARG A 52 15.41 0.33 26.75
C ARG A 52 13.98 -0.06 26.39
N LYS A 53 13.07 -0.15 27.36
CA LYS A 53 11.63 -0.41 27.11
C LYS A 53 10.98 0.71 26.31
N ARG A 54 11.31 1.96 26.64
CA ARG A 54 10.82 3.15 25.93
C ARG A 54 11.28 3.16 24.48
N GLN A 55 12.55 2.87 24.23
CA GLN A 55 13.11 2.78 22.87
C GLN A 55 12.39 1.71 22.04
N ILE A 56 12.19 0.51 22.60
CA ILE A 56 11.45 -0.56 21.92
C ILE A 56 10.03 -0.11 21.57
N ALA A 57 9.32 0.52 22.51
CA ALA A 57 7.95 0.98 22.29
C ALA A 57 7.86 2.03 21.17
N LEU A 58 8.76 3.03 21.16
CA LEU A 58 8.82 4.07 20.14
C LEU A 58 9.11 3.51 18.74
N THR A 59 10.06 2.58 18.62
CA THR A 59 10.37 1.94 17.33
C THR A 59 9.19 1.12 16.82
N VAL A 60 8.54 0.36 17.70
CA VAL A 60 7.37 -0.45 17.35
C VAL A 60 6.21 0.42 16.86
N GLU A 61 5.98 1.58 17.47
CA GLU A 61 4.95 2.53 17.04
C GLU A 61 5.28 3.15 15.68
N LYS A 62 6.51 3.61 15.50
CA LYS A 62 6.98 4.26 14.27
C LYS A 62 6.92 3.32 13.06
N GLU A 63 7.39 2.09 13.23
CA GLU A 63 7.52 1.11 12.15
C GLU A 63 6.32 0.16 12.05
N LYS A 64 5.38 0.24 12.99
CA LYS A 64 4.19 -0.64 13.08
C LYS A 64 4.55 -2.13 13.09
N LEU A 65 5.64 -2.48 13.79
CA LEU A 65 6.15 -3.84 13.87
C LEU A 65 5.21 -4.76 14.66
N THR A 66 5.26 -6.05 14.34
CA THR A 66 4.69 -7.08 15.20
C THR A 66 5.62 -7.39 16.37
N ALA A 67 5.09 -7.95 17.47
CA ALA A 67 5.89 -8.31 18.64
C ALA A 67 7.04 -9.30 18.33
N ARG A 68 6.92 -10.08 17.26
CA ARG A 68 7.97 -11.03 16.83
C ARG A 68 9.11 -10.31 16.11
N GLU A 69 8.79 -9.47 15.13
CA GLU A 69 9.79 -8.71 14.38
C GLU A 69 10.59 -7.83 15.34
N ALA A 70 9.91 -7.12 16.25
CA ALA A 70 10.59 -6.34 17.27
C ALA A 70 11.46 -7.20 18.21
N ALA A 71 11.00 -8.40 18.60
CA ALA A 71 11.80 -9.30 19.42
C ALA A 71 13.09 -9.74 18.71
N GLU A 72 13.00 -10.04 17.41
CA GLU A 72 14.14 -10.41 16.56
C GLU A 72 15.09 -9.21 16.36
N SER A 73 14.57 -8.01 16.07
CA SER A 73 15.38 -6.79 15.88
C SER A 73 16.14 -6.36 17.12
N PHE A 74 15.53 -6.48 18.31
CA PHE A 74 16.15 -6.03 19.56
C PHE A 74 16.88 -7.15 20.34
N GLY A 75 16.86 -8.38 19.83
CA GLY A 75 17.43 -9.55 20.51
C GLY A 75 16.80 -9.83 21.88
N VAL A 76 15.50 -9.58 22.03
CA VAL A 76 14.75 -9.75 23.30
C VAL A 76 13.61 -10.74 23.14
N SER A 77 13.06 -11.24 24.26
CA SER A 77 11.88 -12.11 24.19
C SER A 77 10.61 -11.35 23.74
N GLN A 78 9.69 -12.03 23.04
CA GLN A 78 8.39 -11.44 22.68
C GLN A 78 7.58 -10.98 23.89
N LYS A 79 7.72 -11.67 25.04
CA LYS A 79 7.09 -11.27 26.31
C LYS A 79 7.62 -9.91 26.76
N TYR A 80 8.93 -9.67 26.63
CA TYR A 80 9.55 -8.40 26.99
C TYR A 80 9.00 -7.25 26.14
N VAL A 81 8.92 -7.43 24.82
CA VAL A 81 8.34 -6.43 23.89
C VAL A 81 6.90 -6.09 24.26
N LYS A 82 6.07 -7.11 24.54
CA LYS A 82 4.68 -6.92 24.95
C LYS A 82 4.55 -6.09 26.23
N VAL A 83 5.39 -6.37 27.23
CA VAL A 83 5.42 -5.60 28.48
C VAL A 83 5.88 -4.17 28.21
N ALA A 84 6.92 -3.97 27.39
CA ALA A 84 7.38 -2.63 27.00
C ALA A 84 6.27 -1.81 26.34
N CYS A 85 5.59 -2.38 25.35
CA CYS A 85 4.50 -1.70 24.64
C CYS A 85 3.31 -1.41 25.57
N ALA A 86 2.95 -2.35 26.45
CA ALA A 86 1.87 -2.17 27.42
C ALA A 86 2.15 -1.03 28.41
N VAL A 87 3.37 -0.94 28.94
CA VAL A 87 3.78 0.13 29.89
C VAL A 87 3.70 1.51 29.24
N HIS A 88 3.97 1.61 27.95
CA HIS A 88 3.98 2.88 27.20
C HIS A 88 2.71 3.13 26.38
N GLY A 89 1.67 2.31 26.52
CA GLY A 89 0.39 2.50 25.82
C GLY A 89 0.44 2.27 24.30
N VAL A 90 1.52 1.67 23.78
CA VAL A 90 1.69 1.43 22.34
C VAL A 90 0.89 0.19 21.91
N ARG A 91 0.00 0.37 20.93
CA ARG A 91 -0.77 -0.73 20.35
C ARG A 91 0.10 -1.51 19.39
N LEU A 92 0.41 -2.76 19.76
CA LEU A 92 1.04 -3.71 18.85
C LEU A 92 0.14 -3.96 17.65
N ARG A 93 0.74 -4.02 16.45
CA ARG A 93 0.03 -4.48 15.26
C ARG A 93 -0.47 -5.90 15.53
N ALA A 94 -1.79 -6.08 15.45
CA ALA A 94 -2.38 -7.41 15.52
C ALA A 94 -1.70 -8.29 14.47
N ARG A 95 -1.39 -9.54 14.83
CA ARG A 95 -0.73 -10.48 13.94
C ARG A 95 -1.52 -10.52 12.63
N ALA A 96 -0.89 -10.13 11.53
CA ALA A 96 -1.55 -10.01 10.23
C ALA A 96 -2.15 -11.35 9.83
N ALA A 97 -3.47 -11.36 9.59
CA ALA A 97 -4.34 -12.47 9.25
C ALA A 97 -4.27 -13.69 10.20
N PRO A 98 -5.40 -14.40 10.44
CA PRO A 98 -5.33 -15.71 11.06
C PRO A 98 -4.36 -16.57 10.24
N ARG A 99 -3.37 -17.16 10.91
CA ARG A 99 -2.50 -18.16 10.26
C ARG A 99 -3.44 -19.23 9.70
N VAL A 100 -3.59 -19.26 8.38
CA VAL A 100 -4.31 -20.34 7.70
C VAL A 100 -3.69 -21.63 8.22
N SER A 101 -4.51 -22.47 8.85
CA SER A 101 -3.99 -23.69 9.46
C SER A 101 -3.25 -24.49 8.40
N ARG A 102 -2.16 -25.16 8.77
CA ARG A 102 -1.36 -25.95 7.80
C ARG A 102 -2.22 -26.99 7.08
N THR A 103 -3.27 -27.48 7.75
CA THR A 103 -4.30 -28.34 7.17
C THR A 103 -5.08 -27.65 6.05
N LEU A 104 -5.52 -26.40 6.24
CA LEU A 104 -6.23 -25.64 5.20
C LEU A 104 -5.33 -25.35 3.99
N GLN A 105 -4.04 -25.10 4.22
CA GLN A 105 -3.07 -24.94 3.12
C GLN A 105 -2.95 -26.24 2.30
N ILE A 106 -2.79 -27.39 2.97
CA ILE A 106 -2.76 -28.71 2.30
C ILE A 106 -4.07 -28.98 1.54
N LEU A 107 -5.22 -28.58 2.09
CA LEU A 107 -6.51 -28.75 1.41
C LEU A 107 -6.65 -27.86 0.17
N ALA A 108 -6.12 -26.64 0.21
CA ALA A 108 -6.08 -25.76 -0.95
C ALA A 108 -5.19 -26.37 -2.06
N ASP A 109 -3.98 -26.80 -1.70
CA ASP A 109 -3.05 -27.47 -2.62
C ASP A 109 -3.66 -28.73 -3.26
N LEU A 110 -4.39 -29.53 -2.46
CA LEU A 110 -5.12 -30.70 -2.94
C LEU A 110 -6.30 -30.34 -3.86
N ALA A 111 -6.97 -29.21 -3.62
CA ALA A 111 -8.08 -28.74 -4.45
C ALA A 111 -7.59 -28.23 -5.81
N GLU A 112 -6.39 -27.63 -5.85
CA GLU A 112 -5.68 -27.23 -7.07
C GLU A 112 -5.18 -28.43 -7.89
N GLY A 113 -5.18 -29.63 -7.30
CA GLY A 113 -4.82 -30.88 -7.97
C GLY A 113 -3.35 -31.27 -7.84
N MET A 114 -2.60 -30.63 -6.93
CA MET A 114 -1.20 -31.00 -6.70
C MET A 114 -1.06 -32.44 -6.17
N PRO A 115 -0.05 -33.20 -6.62
CA PRO A 115 0.18 -34.56 -6.15
C PRO A 115 0.66 -34.56 -4.70
N ALA A 116 0.18 -35.52 -3.90
CA ALA A 116 0.46 -35.57 -2.46
C ALA A 116 1.95 -35.60 -2.11
N LEU A 117 2.79 -36.17 -2.98
CA LEU A 117 4.25 -36.20 -2.81
C LEU A 117 4.86 -34.80 -2.90
N GLN A 118 4.40 -33.98 -3.84
CA GLN A 118 4.87 -32.61 -4.02
C GLN A 118 4.43 -31.71 -2.85
N ILE A 119 3.17 -31.85 -2.42
CA ILE A 119 2.66 -31.13 -1.24
C ILE A 119 3.48 -31.49 0.01
N ALA A 120 3.80 -32.77 0.17
CA ALA A 120 4.62 -33.25 1.28
C ALA A 120 6.01 -32.59 1.31
N SER A 121 6.70 -32.50 0.17
CA SER A 121 8.00 -31.84 0.06
C SER A 121 7.91 -30.33 0.30
N GLU A 122 7.00 -29.63 -0.38
CA GLU A 122 6.91 -28.17 -0.32
C GLU A 122 6.45 -27.67 1.04
N ARG A 123 5.46 -28.36 1.64
CA ARG A 123 4.92 -28.01 2.95
C ARG A 123 5.67 -28.67 4.08
N ASN A 124 6.73 -29.45 3.82
CA ASN A 124 7.56 -30.11 4.81
C ASN A 124 6.73 -30.93 5.82
N VAL A 125 5.85 -31.78 5.30
CA VAL A 125 4.95 -32.69 6.04
C VAL A 125 5.07 -34.10 5.48
N SER A 126 4.78 -35.13 6.26
CA SER A 126 4.81 -36.51 5.76
C SER A 126 3.72 -36.74 4.71
N ARG A 127 4.02 -37.55 3.69
CA ARG A 127 3.03 -37.99 2.68
C ARG A 127 1.80 -38.61 3.33
N GLN A 128 2.00 -39.46 4.35
CA GLN A 128 0.92 -40.09 5.10
C GLN A 128 -0.05 -39.06 5.70
N ARG A 129 0.46 -37.94 6.22
CA ARG A 129 -0.39 -36.88 6.76
C ARG A 129 -1.22 -36.20 5.67
N VAL A 130 -0.63 -35.96 4.50
CA VAL A 130 -1.36 -35.40 3.34
C VAL A 130 -2.47 -36.36 2.90
N ASP A 131 -2.18 -37.66 2.83
CA ASP A 131 -3.16 -38.69 2.46
C ASP A 131 -4.30 -38.80 3.49
N GLN A 132 -4.00 -38.73 4.80
CA GLN A 132 -5.02 -38.69 5.86
C GLN A 132 -5.94 -37.48 5.73
N ILE A 133 -5.37 -36.29 5.49
CA ILE A 133 -6.15 -35.07 5.28
C ILE A 133 -7.02 -35.19 4.02
N LYS A 134 -6.46 -35.72 2.93
CA LYS A 134 -7.18 -35.97 1.67
C LYS A 134 -8.36 -36.90 1.88
N GLN A 135 -8.16 -38.04 2.54
CA GLN A 135 -9.23 -39.00 2.85
C GLN A 135 -10.31 -38.39 3.75
N GLY A 136 -9.91 -37.65 4.79
CA GLY A 136 -10.84 -36.93 5.66
C GLY A 136 -11.70 -35.93 4.89
N ALA A 137 -11.09 -35.15 4.00
CA ALA A 137 -11.80 -34.19 3.16
C ALA A 137 -12.72 -34.86 2.12
N GLN A 138 -12.35 -36.03 1.59
CA GLN A 138 -13.22 -36.83 0.72
C GLN A 138 -14.45 -37.34 1.46
N ARG A 139 -14.28 -37.88 2.68
CA ARG A 139 -15.39 -38.36 3.52
C ARG A 139 -16.40 -37.25 3.85
N LEU A 140 -15.91 -36.04 4.09
CA LEU A 140 -16.75 -34.86 4.36
C LEU A 140 -17.33 -34.21 3.09
N GLY A 141 -17.00 -34.71 1.89
CA GLY A 141 -17.44 -34.11 0.63
C GLY A 141 -16.91 -32.70 0.39
N LEU A 142 -15.78 -32.33 1.01
CA LEU A 142 -15.20 -30.98 0.90
C LEU A 142 -14.46 -30.77 -0.42
N LEU A 143 -13.74 -31.79 -0.93
CA LEU A 143 -12.96 -31.63 -2.17
C LEU A 143 -13.82 -31.27 -3.39
N PRO A 144 -14.98 -31.91 -3.65
CA PRO A 144 -15.85 -31.49 -4.75
C PRO A 144 -16.38 -30.06 -4.58
N LYS A 145 -16.71 -29.65 -3.34
CA LYS A 145 -17.17 -28.29 -3.04
C LYS A 145 -16.08 -27.25 -3.30
N LEU A 146 -14.84 -27.51 -2.86
CA LEU A 146 -13.69 -26.64 -3.11
C LEU A 146 -13.41 -26.50 -4.61
N LYS A 147 -13.48 -27.60 -5.37
CA LYS A 147 -13.31 -27.55 -6.83
C LYS A 147 -14.39 -26.71 -7.53
N ARG A 148 -15.64 -26.79 -7.08
CA ARG A 148 -16.73 -25.95 -7.61
C ARG A 148 -16.50 -24.46 -7.31
N LEU A 149 -16.14 -24.14 -6.06
CA LEU A 149 -15.83 -22.77 -5.66
C LEU A 149 -14.65 -22.20 -6.44
N ASP A 150 -13.59 -22.98 -6.65
CA ASP A 150 -12.44 -22.53 -7.45
C ASP A 150 -12.84 -22.27 -8.91
N ALA A 151 -13.66 -23.13 -9.51
CA ALA A 151 -14.19 -22.90 -10.85
C ALA A 151 -15.02 -21.61 -10.93
N ASP A 152 -15.85 -21.32 -9.91
CA ASP A 152 -16.65 -20.09 -9.87
C ASP A 152 -15.79 -18.85 -9.64
N LEU A 153 -14.75 -18.93 -8.80
CA LEU A 153 -13.76 -17.85 -8.63
C LEU A 153 -13.02 -17.55 -9.94
N ARG A 154 -12.64 -18.58 -10.71
CA ARG A 154 -12.03 -18.38 -12.04
C ARG A 154 -12.98 -17.68 -13.01
N LYS A 155 -14.27 -18.05 -13.01
CA LYS A 155 -15.28 -17.35 -13.83
C LYS A 155 -15.42 -15.89 -13.41
N LEU A 156 -15.42 -15.60 -12.11
CA LEU A 156 -15.51 -14.23 -11.61
C LEU A 156 -14.28 -13.41 -11.99
N ARG A 157 -13.07 -13.96 -11.86
CA ARG A 157 -11.83 -13.31 -12.31
C ARG A 157 -11.88 -12.99 -13.80
N ALA A 158 -12.27 -13.95 -14.64
CA ALA A 158 -12.42 -13.72 -16.08
C ALA A 158 -13.45 -12.61 -16.41
N LYS A 159 -14.53 -12.50 -15.61
CA LYS A 159 -15.49 -11.40 -15.74
C LYS A 159 -14.89 -10.05 -15.35
N VAL A 160 -14.07 -10.00 -14.30
CA VAL A 160 -13.35 -8.78 -13.89
C VAL A 160 -12.40 -8.35 -15.00
N ASP A 161 -11.58 -9.26 -15.53
CA ASP A 161 -10.66 -8.99 -16.64
C ASP A 161 -11.42 -8.48 -17.89
N GLN A 162 -12.59 -9.06 -18.18
CA GLN A 162 -13.45 -8.61 -19.26
C GLN A 162 -13.99 -7.19 -19.03
N LEU A 163 -14.41 -6.86 -17.80
CA LEU A 163 -14.89 -5.52 -17.46
C LEU A 163 -13.77 -4.48 -17.52
N GLU A 164 -12.58 -4.80 -17.03
CA GLU A 164 -11.40 -3.96 -17.15
C GLU A 164 -11.05 -3.71 -18.62
N ALA A 165 -11.11 -4.74 -19.47
CA ALA A 165 -10.92 -4.58 -20.91
C ALA A 165 -12.02 -3.70 -21.56
N MET A 166 -13.27 -3.83 -21.12
CA MET A 166 -14.37 -2.96 -21.60
C MET A 166 -14.17 -1.50 -21.16
N LEU A 167 -13.73 -1.26 -19.93
CA LEU A 167 -13.43 0.08 -19.43
C LEU A 167 -12.23 0.68 -20.15
N GLY A 168 -11.15 -0.09 -20.35
CA GLY A 168 -9.98 0.33 -21.11
C GLY A 168 -10.33 0.70 -22.56
N ARG A 169 -11.22 -0.06 -23.23
CA ARG A 169 -11.73 0.32 -24.56
C ARG A 169 -12.51 1.63 -24.53
N ARG A 170 -13.40 1.80 -23.55
CA ARG A 170 -14.18 3.04 -23.39
C ARG A 170 -13.28 4.24 -23.11
N GLU A 171 -12.24 4.08 -22.29
CA GLU A 171 -11.26 5.13 -22.00
C GLU A 171 -10.44 5.46 -23.25
N ALA A 172 -9.98 4.46 -23.99
CA ALA A 172 -9.27 4.64 -25.26
C ALA A 172 -10.14 5.32 -26.33
N GLU A 173 -11.44 5.04 -26.38
CA GLU A 173 -12.40 5.72 -27.26
C GLU A 173 -12.71 7.16 -26.80
N ARG A 174 -12.71 7.40 -25.48
CA ARG A 174 -13.01 8.72 -24.90
C ARG A 174 -11.83 9.68 -25.00
N ALA A 175 -10.59 9.19 -24.87
CA ALA A 175 -9.37 9.98 -24.96
C ALA A 175 -9.28 10.86 -26.23
N PRO A 176 -9.50 10.35 -27.47
CA PRO A 176 -9.42 11.17 -28.67
C PRO A 176 -10.59 12.16 -28.79
N ARG A 177 -11.76 11.87 -28.22
CA ARG A 177 -12.88 12.84 -28.17
C ARG A 177 -12.52 14.01 -27.26
N ILE A 178 -11.98 13.73 -26.06
CA ILE A 178 -11.48 14.76 -25.15
C ILE A 178 -10.34 15.55 -25.81
N ALA A 179 -9.41 14.89 -26.51
CA ALA A 179 -8.31 15.58 -27.20
C ALA A 179 -8.82 16.46 -28.36
N ALA A 180 -9.74 15.98 -29.18
CA ALA A 180 -10.34 16.75 -30.28
C ALA A 180 -11.15 17.96 -29.77
N ASP A 181 -11.84 17.81 -28.63
CA ASP A 181 -12.51 18.92 -27.95
C ASP A 181 -11.52 19.93 -27.34
N MET A 182 -10.26 19.54 -27.08
CA MET A 182 -9.22 20.40 -26.50
C MET A 182 -8.38 21.16 -27.54
N ASP A 183 -8.28 20.66 -28.78
CA ASP A 183 -7.50 21.29 -29.86
C ASP A 183 -8.28 22.37 -30.65
N GLY A 184 -9.61 22.43 -30.52
CA GLY A 184 -10.47 23.28 -31.36
C GLY A 184 -10.77 24.69 -30.84
N ALA A 185 -10.64 24.97 -29.55
CA ALA A 185 -10.97 26.30 -29.01
C ALA A 185 -10.28 26.52 -27.66
N SER A 186 -9.27 27.40 -27.62
CA SER A 186 -8.74 28.11 -26.44
C SER A 186 -8.57 27.26 -25.18
N LYS A 187 -7.33 27.04 -24.72
CA LYS A 187 -7.03 26.29 -23.48
C LYS A 187 -8.00 26.71 -22.38
N SER A 188 -8.97 25.83 -22.08
CA SER A 188 -10.22 26.30 -21.49
C SER A 188 -9.97 26.90 -20.10
N PHE A 189 -10.68 27.98 -19.77
CA PHE A 189 -10.73 28.61 -18.45
C PHE A 189 -10.76 27.58 -17.30
N ALA A 190 -11.44 26.46 -17.50
CA ALA A 190 -11.51 25.32 -16.58
C ALA A 190 -10.13 24.72 -16.21
N VAL A 191 -9.24 24.58 -17.19
CA VAL A 191 -7.88 24.05 -17.00
C VAL A 191 -7.03 25.05 -16.21
N CYS A 192 -7.10 26.34 -16.56
CA CYS A 192 -6.40 27.39 -15.82
C CYS A 192 -6.89 27.47 -14.37
N LEU A 193 -8.21 27.42 -14.16
CA LEU A 193 -8.83 27.42 -12.84
C LEU A 193 -8.34 26.24 -11.98
N ARG A 194 -8.36 25.02 -12.52
CA ARG A 194 -7.88 23.83 -11.82
C ARG A 194 -6.39 23.91 -11.50
N HIS A 195 -5.56 24.35 -12.45
CA HIS A 195 -4.12 24.49 -12.26
C HIS A 195 -3.79 25.44 -11.11
N HIS A 196 -4.41 26.62 -11.09
CA HIS A 196 -4.19 27.60 -10.02
C HIS A 196 -4.72 27.12 -8.67
N ARG A 197 -5.83 26.36 -8.63
CA ARG A 197 -6.30 25.72 -7.39
C ARG A 197 -5.29 24.71 -6.84
N GLU A 198 -4.79 23.83 -7.69
CA GLU A 198 -3.81 22.81 -7.28
C GLU A 198 -2.49 23.47 -6.83
N ALA A 199 -2.05 24.54 -7.51
CA ALA A 199 -0.88 25.33 -7.11
C ALA A 199 -1.06 26.03 -5.74
N ALA A 200 -2.29 26.44 -5.41
CA ALA A 200 -2.64 27.00 -4.11
C ALA A 200 -2.81 25.93 -3.01
N GLY A 201 -2.75 24.63 -3.34
CA GLY A 201 -2.94 23.54 -2.37
C GLY A 201 -4.36 23.42 -1.81
N LEU A 202 -5.35 23.98 -2.50
CA LEU A 202 -6.74 24.02 -2.04
C LEU A 202 -7.56 22.84 -2.58
N PHE A 203 -8.42 22.27 -1.75
CA PHE A 203 -9.48 21.35 -2.21
C PHE A 203 -10.64 22.13 -2.86
N GLN A 204 -11.43 21.47 -3.71
CA GLN A 204 -12.57 22.11 -4.41
C GLN A 204 -13.57 22.76 -3.43
N ALA A 205 -13.94 22.05 -2.36
CA ALA A 205 -14.81 22.58 -1.31
C ALA A 205 -14.26 23.86 -0.64
N GLN A 206 -12.94 23.92 -0.42
CA GLN A 206 -12.29 25.07 0.20
C GLN A 206 -12.25 26.28 -0.74
N ALA A 207 -11.87 26.07 -2.00
CA ALA A 207 -11.84 27.12 -3.00
C ALA A 207 -13.25 27.68 -3.27
N ALA A 208 -14.26 26.81 -3.32
CA ALA A 208 -15.66 27.20 -3.45
C ALA A 208 -16.14 28.06 -2.28
N ALA A 209 -15.82 27.65 -1.04
CA ALA A 209 -16.14 28.41 0.16
C ALA A 209 -15.48 29.80 0.16
N LEU A 210 -14.21 29.89 -0.19
CA LEU A 210 -13.47 31.16 -0.30
C LEU A 210 -14.05 32.08 -1.37
N ALA A 211 -14.53 31.53 -2.49
CA ALA A 211 -15.17 32.31 -3.55
C ALA A 211 -16.65 32.63 -3.31
N GLY A 212 -17.23 32.17 -2.18
CA GLY A 212 -18.64 32.38 -1.86
C GLY A 212 -19.58 31.66 -2.83
N MET A 213 -19.24 30.43 -3.25
CA MET A 213 -20.07 29.60 -4.12
C MET A 213 -20.19 28.16 -3.61
N THR A 214 -21.15 27.41 -4.16
CA THR A 214 -21.30 25.99 -3.80
C THR A 214 -20.22 25.14 -4.48
N GLU A 215 -19.81 24.06 -3.81
CA GLU A 215 -18.81 23.11 -4.34
C GLU A 215 -19.22 22.56 -5.72
N HIS A 216 -20.50 22.22 -5.89
CA HIS A 216 -21.01 21.75 -7.18
C HIS A 216 -20.83 22.79 -8.30
N THR A 217 -21.04 24.08 -8.00
CA THR A 217 -20.86 25.18 -8.95
C THR A 217 -19.38 25.32 -9.36
N TRP A 218 -18.47 25.26 -8.39
CA TRP A 218 -17.03 25.27 -8.65
C TRP A 218 -16.62 24.09 -9.55
N TRP A 219 -17.07 22.88 -9.20
CA TRP A 219 -16.83 21.68 -10.00
C TRP A 219 -17.35 21.81 -11.44
N THR A 220 -18.52 22.43 -11.66
CA THR A 220 -19.07 22.62 -13.01
C THR A 220 -18.20 23.53 -13.88
N TYR A 221 -17.52 24.52 -13.28
CA TYR A 221 -16.54 25.35 -13.98
C TYR A 221 -15.24 24.60 -14.26
N GLU A 222 -14.67 23.87 -13.28
CA GLU A 222 -13.45 23.06 -13.48
C GLU A 222 -13.64 21.91 -14.49
N ALA A 223 -14.84 21.35 -14.58
CA ALA A 223 -15.17 20.32 -15.55
C ALA A 223 -15.51 20.88 -16.95
N GLY A 224 -15.59 22.21 -17.10
CA GLY A 224 -15.87 22.87 -18.38
C GLY A 224 -17.33 22.75 -18.85
N TYR A 225 -18.24 22.26 -18.00
CA TYR A 225 -19.68 22.21 -18.31
C TYR A 225 -20.27 23.61 -18.51
N ARG A 226 -19.75 24.61 -17.78
CA ARG A 226 -20.08 26.03 -17.99
C ARG A 226 -18.92 26.74 -18.68
N LYS A 227 -19.11 27.09 -19.95
CA LYS A 227 -18.06 27.69 -20.80
C LYS A 227 -17.84 29.18 -20.55
N ASN A 228 -18.87 29.92 -20.09
CA ASN A 228 -18.83 31.37 -19.90
C ASN A 228 -19.24 31.75 -18.46
N PRO A 229 -18.32 31.78 -17.49
CA PRO A 229 -18.57 32.39 -16.19
C PRO A 229 -18.90 33.88 -16.37
N GLN A 230 -19.71 34.46 -15.49
CA GLN A 230 -19.86 35.91 -15.44
C GLN A 230 -18.57 36.55 -14.90
N LEU A 231 -18.25 37.78 -15.30
CA LEU A 231 -17.04 38.47 -14.88
C LEU A 231 -16.91 38.52 -13.35
N ASP A 232 -18.00 38.82 -12.65
CA ASP A 232 -18.02 38.85 -11.18
C ASP A 232 -17.68 37.48 -10.55
N GLN A 233 -18.15 36.39 -11.15
CA GLN A 233 -17.77 35.04 -10.71
C GLN A 233 -16.28 34.77 -10.95
N MET A 234 -15.72 35.22 -12.07
CA MET A 234 -14.28 35.10 -12.35
C MET A 234 -13.45 35.89 -11.33
N VAL A 235 -13.87 37.10 -10.96
CA VAL A 235 -13.21 37.92 -9.93
C VAL A 235 -13.21 37.21 -8.59
N ARG A 236 -14.34 36.61 -8.18
CA ARG A 236 -14.43 35.84 -6.94
C ARG A 236 -13.54 34.60 -6.94
N MET A 237 -13.51 33.86 -8.05
CA MET A 237 -12.61 32.69 -8.21
C MET A 237 -11.14 33.10 -8.17
N ALA A 238 -10.78 34.19 -8.86
CA ALA A 238 -9.42 34.72 -8.88
C ALA A 238 -8.96 35.18 -7.49
N ALA A 239 -9.83 35.89 -6.76
CA ALA A 239 -9.58 36.33 -5.40
C ALA A 239 -9.40 35.14 -4.43
N ALA A 240 -10.23 34.10 -4.53
CA ALA A 240 -10.10 32.89 -3.72
C ALA A 240 -8.78 32.13 -3.94
N LEU A 241 -8.22 32.24 -5.15
CA LEU A 241 -6.96 31.60 -5.54
C LEU A 241 -5.73 32.51 -5.36
N GLY A 242 -5.92 33.79 -5.04
CA GLY A 242 -4.83 34.76 -4.91
C GLY A 242 -4.12 35.08 -6.24
N VAL A 243 -4.84 35.00 -7.37
CA VAL A 243 -4.29 35.27 -8.71
C VAL A 243 -5.07 36.39 -9.40
N PRO A 244 -4.47 37.16 -10.32
CA PRO A 244 -5.21 38.15 -11.09
C PRO A 244 -6.13 37.46 -12.11
N VAL A 245 -7.30 38.06 -12.39
CA VAL A 245 -8.30 37.50 -13.34
C VAL A 245 -7.70 37.26 -14.73
N VAL A 246 -6.74 38.10 -15.14
CA VAL A 246 -6.05 37.94 -16.43
C VAL A 246 -5.28 36.62 -16.51
N ASP A 247 -4.75 36.11 -15.41
CA ASP A 247 -4.03 34.83 -15.40
C ASP A 247 -4.97 33.63 -15.51
N LEU A 248 -6.20 33.74 -15.01
CA LEU A 248 -7.25 32.73 -15.26
C LEU A 248 -7.70 32.69 -16.73
N LEU A 249 -7.60 33.83 -17.43
CA LEU A 249 -7.98 33.97 -18.83
C LEU A 249 -6.81 33.77 -19.79
N ARG A 250 -5.58 33.81 -19.29
CA ARG A 250 -4.40 33.58 -20.10
C ARG A 250 -4.35 32.12 -20.49
N ASP A 251 -4.09 31.88 -21.77
CA ASP A 251 -3.63 30.57 -22.21
C ASP A 251 -2.40 30.22 -21.38
N LEU A 252 -2.53 29.21 -20.50
CA LEU A 252 -1.40 28.62 -19.79
C LEU A 252 -0.24 28.47 -20.79
N PRO A 253 0.94 29.07 -20.53
CA PRO A 253 2.09 28.86 -21.41
C PRO A 253 2.25 27.34 -21.54
N ALA A 254 2.32 26.87 -22.79
CA ALA A 254 2.35 25.44 -23.06
C ALA A 254 3.42 24.78 -22.16
N PRO A 255 3.17 23.61 -21.56
CA PRO A 255 4.23 22.86 -20.91
C PRO A 255 5.37 22.74 -21.93
N ALA A 256 6.61 22.98 -21.49
CA ALA A 256 7.80 23.16 -22.30
C ALA A 256 8.17 21.95 -23.20
N SER A 257 7.29 21.57 -24.11
CA SER A 257 7.61 20.71 -25.24
C SER A 257 8.26 21.61 -26.28
N GLY A 258 9.57 21.42 -26.49
CA GLY A 258 10.43 22.23 -27.34
C GLY A 258 10.12 22.16 -28.84
N LYS A 259 8.86 22.35 -29.26
CA LYS A 259 8.50 22.61 -30.65
C LYS A 259 8.23 24.10 -30.80
N LYS A 260 9.20 24.78 -31.43
CA LYS A 260 9.06 26.16 -31.91
C LYS A 260 7.90 26.20 -32.92
N ILE A 261 6.71 26.58 -32.47
CA ILE A 261 5.65 26.97 -33.38
C ILE A 261 6.04 28.36 -33.89
N ALA A 262 6.32 28.48 -35.18
CA ALA A 262 6.57 29.76 -35.82
C ALA A 262 5.23 30.44 -36.08
N TRP A 263 4.86 31.41 -35.23
CA TRP A 263 3.67 32.23 -35.45
C TRP A 263 4.01 33.22 -36.58
N LYS A 264 3.68 32.87 -37.82
CA LYS A 264 3.67 33.85 -38.92
C LYS A 264 2.51 34.81 -38.68
N LEU A 265 2.78 35.93 -38.02
CA LEU A 265 1.90 37.10 -38.01
C LEU A 265 1.76 37.58 -39.46
N LYS A 266 0.66 37.18 -40.13
CA LYS A 266 0.19 37.88 -41.32
C LYS A 266 -0.43 39.19 -40.87
N THR A 267 0.39 40.23 -40.73
CA THR A 267 -0.09 41.61 -40.67
C THR A 267 -0.70 41.96 -42.02
N LYS A 268 -2.00 41.75 -42.18
CA LYS A 268 -2.76 42.28 -43.32
C LYS A 268 -2.85 43.79 -43.11
N ALA A 269 -1.97 44.55 -43.76
CA ALA A 269 -2.01 46.00 -43.76
C ALA A 269 -3.43 46.46 -44.16
N ALA A 270 -4.08 47.19 -43.26
CA ALA A 270 -5.35 47.83 -43.54
C ALA A 270 -5.13 48.89 -44.62
N ALA A 271 -5.76 48.70 -45.78
CA ALA A 271 -5.78 49.70 -46.84
C ALA A 271 -6.39 51.02 -46.30
N PRO A 272 -5.84 52.18 -46.67
CA PRO A 272 -6.40 53.47 -46.27
C PRO A 272 -7.84 53.59 -46.82
N ARG A 273 -8.79 53.86 -45.93
CA ARG A 273 -10.18 54.19 -46.31
C ARG A 273 -10.16 55.49 -47.12
N ALA A 274 -10.67 55.43 -48.35
CA ALA A 274 -10.86 56.60 -49.19
C ALA A 274 -11.79 57.63 -48.51
N PRO A 275 -11.57 58.95 -48.73
CA PRO A 275 -12.40 59.99 -48.17
C PRO A 275 -13.84 59.89 -48.69
N ARG A 276 -14.81 59.98 -47.77
CA ARG A 276 -16.23 60.17 -48.07
C ARG A 276 -16.36 61.46 -48.89
N ARG A 277 -16.94 61.37 -50.09
CA ARG A 277 -17.40 62.55 -50.84
C ARG A 277 -18.52 63.21 -50.08
N ASP A 278 -18.31 64.47 -49.68
CA ASP A 278 -19.34 65.34 -49.13
C ASP A 278 -20.48 65.52 -50.15
N ALA A 279 -21.70 65.34 -49.65
CA ALA A 279 -22.92 65.52 -50.42
C ALA A 279 -23.22 67.01 -50.59
N LYS A 280 -23.65 67.32 -51.80
CA LYS A 280 -23.97 68.65 -52.35
C LYS A 280 -24.90 69.49 -51.47
N THR A 281 -24.53 70.77 -51.43
CA THR A 281 -25.32 71.98 -51.25
C THR A 281 -26.63 71.95 -52.06
N LEU A 282 -27.73 72.35 -51.41
CA LEU A 282 -28.92 72.96 -52.01
C LEU A 282 -28.99 74.39 -51.48
#